data_AF-A0A0B8T7S1-F1
#
_entry.id   AF-A0A0B8T7S1-F1
#
_cell.length_a   1.000
_cell.length_b   1.000
_cell.length_c   1.000
_cell.angle_alpha   90.00
_cell.angle_beta   90.00
_cell.angle_gamma   90.00
#
_symmetry.space_group_name_H-M   'P 1'
#
loop_
_entity.id
_entity.type
_entity.pdbx_description
1 polymer ?
#
loop_
_entity_poly.entity_id
_entity_poly.type
_entity_poly.pdbx_seq_one_letter_code
_entity_poly.pdbx_strand_id
1 'polypeptide(L)'
;MGKTFFTTLWLLFSFASFAQQPADRIIGNWESMDADVKLKFTIFKSEGKYFGKLLWASNMFEEDGKTPKRDFKNPNNMLQSRSRQGIKNTRLFL
;
A
#
# COMPACT_ATOMS: atom_id res chain seq x y z
N MET A 1 -33.06 41.30 0.24
CA MET A 1 -33.27 40.05 -0.52
C MET A 1 -32.01 39.49 -1.17
N GLY A 2 -31.12 40.30 -1.78
CA GLY A 2 -29.92 39.77 -2.46
C GLY A 2 -28.86 39.10 -1.55
N LYS A 3 -28.67 39.60 -0.32
CA LYS A 3 -27.66 39.06 0.61
C LYS A 3 -28.01 37.65 1.11
N THR A 4 -29.28 37.43 1.48
CA THR A 4 -29.76 36.13 1.97
C THR A 4 -29.77 35.08 0.86
N PHE A 5 -30.09 35.47 -0.38
CA PHE A 5 -30.01 34.56 -1.54
C PHE A 5 -28.58 34.07 -1.79
N PHE A 6 -27.60 34.96 -1.68
CA PHE A 6 -26.19 34.62 -1.87
C PHE A 6 -25.66 33.67 -0.79
N THR A 7 -26.09 33.88 0.47
CA THR A 7 -25.73 32.98 1.59
C THR A 7 -26.33 31.59 1.42
N THR A 8 -27.60 31.49 1.00
CA THR A 8 -28.25 30.20 0.74
C THR A 8 -27.60 29.45 -0.42
N LEU A 9 -27.22 30.17 -1.48
CA LEU A 9 -26.54 29.59 -2.64
C LEU A 9 -25.15 29.03 -2.27
N TRP A 10 -24.42 29.72 -1.40
CA TRP A 10 -23.12 29.27 -0.88
C TRP A 10 -23.24 28.03 0.01
N LEU A 11 -24.25 27.98 0.88
CA LEU A 11 -24.53 26.80 1.71
C LEU A 11 -24.85 25.57 0.87
N LEU A 12 -25.64 25.72 -0.20
CA LEU A 12 -25.97 24.60 -1.10
C LEU A 12 -24.74 24.07 -1.85
N PHE A 13 -23.79 24.93 -2.19
CA PHE A 13 -22.54 24.53 -2.84
C PHE A 13 -21.62 23.69 -1.94
N SER A 14 -21.69 23.89 -0.62
CA SER A 14 -20.86 23.14 0.34
C SER A 14 -21.21 21.64 0.41
N PHE A 15 -22.49 21.28 0.21
CA PHE A 15 -22.95 19.89 0.22
C PHE A 15 -22.58 19.08 -1.03
N ALA A 16 -22.19 19.75 -2.12
CA ALA A 16 -21.78 19.09 -3.36
C ALA A 16 -20.33 18.57 -3.33
N SER A 17 -19.60 18.77 -2.23
CA SER A 17 -18.17 18.43 -2.11
C SER A 17 -17.93 16.96 -1.74
N PHE A 18 -18.26 16.03 -2.64
CA PHE A 18 -17.86 14.62 -2.50
C PHE A 18 -16.45 14.38 -3.09
N ALA A 19 -15.41 14.83 -2.38
CA ALA A 19 -14.01 14.64 -2.79
C ALA A 19 -13.38 13.34 -2.25
N GLN A 20 -14.05 12.63 -1.34
CA GLN A 20 -13.50 11.42 -0.71
C GLN A 20 -13.59 10.23 -1.66
N GLN A 21 -12.45 9.88 -2.27
CA GLN A 21 -12.31 8.62 -2.98
C GLN A 21 -12.39 7.45 -1.99
N PRO A 22 -13.04 6.32 -2.33
CA PRO A 22 -13.04 5.14 -1.47
C PRO A 22 -11.60 4.71 -1.16
N ALA A 23 -11.22 4.71 0.12
CA ALA A 23 -9.89 4.31 0.57
C ALA A 23 -9.53 2.88 0.11
N ASP A 24 -10.55 2.04 -0.12
CA ASP A 24 -10.39 0.66 -0.57
C ASP A 24 -9.90 0.52 -2.03
N ARG A 25 -9.78 1.61 -2.81
CA ARG A 25 -9.19 1.58 -4.16
C ARG A 25 -7.74 1.10 -4.19
N ILE A 26 -7.02 1.20 -3.07
CA ILE A 26 -5.64 0.71 -2.97
C ILE A 26 -5.54 -0.81 -2.90
N ILE A 27 -6.64 -1.52 -2.59
CA ILE A 27 -6.67 -2.98 -2.46
C ILE A 27 -6.45 -3.61 -3.83
N GLY A 28 -5.47 -4.50 -3.93
CA GLY A 28 -5.13 -5.15 -5.19
C GLY A 28 -3.65 -5.55 -5.29
N ASN A 29 -3.25 -5.95 -6.49
CA ASN A 29 -1.88 -6.30 -6.82
C ASN A 29 -1.20 -5.14 -7.53
N TRP A 30 0.02 -4.84 -7.13
CA TRP A 30 0.81 -3.72 -7.61
C TRP A 30 2.18 -4.22 -8.07
N GLU A 31 2.70 -3.56 -9.11
CA GLU A 31 4.02 -3.81 -9.67
C GLU A 31 4.77 -2.49 -9.81
N SER A 32 6.05 -2.48 -9.45
CA SER A 32 6.91 -1.31 -9.63
C SER A 32 7.16 -1.08 -11.13
N MET A 33 6.96 0.16 -11.60
CA MET A 33 7.21 0.53 -12.99
C MET A 33 8.70 0.83 -13.23
N ASP A 34 9.28 1.77 -12.47
CA ASP A 34 10.63 2.30 -12.71
C ASP A 34 11.55 2.12 -11.48
N ALA A 35 11.79 0.86 -11.09
CA ALA A 35 12.70 0.54 -9.99
C ALA A 35 13.77 -0.45 -10.45
N ASP A 36 15.01 -0.25 -9.97
CA ASP A 36 16.14 -1.17 -10.22
C ASP A 36 15.80 -2.61 -9.82
N VAL A 37 15.08 -2.75 -8.70
CA VAL A 37 14.50 -4.02 -8.25
C VAL A 37 13.01 -3.99 -8.56
N LYS A 38 12.57 -4.85 -9.48
CA LYS A 38 11.15 -5.00 -9.79
C LYS A 38 10.45 -5.71 -8.65
N LEU A 39 9.38 -5.14 -8.12
CA LEU A 39 8.60 -5.69 -7.01
C LEU A 39 7.17 -5.96 -7.46
N LYS A 40 6.60 -7.07 -6.99
CA LYS A 40 5.16 -7.32 -7.02
C LYS A 40 4.67 -7.50 -5.59
N PHE A 41 3.65 -6.76 -5.19
CA PHE A 41 3.06 -6.83 -3.86
C PHE A 41 1.55 -6.75 -3.92
N THR A 42 0.89 -7.22 -2.87
CA THR A 42 -0.54 -7.12 -2.70
C THR A 42 -0.87 -6.24 -1.50
N ILE A 43 -1.86 -5.37 -1.67
CA ILE A 43 -2.47 -4.59 -0.59
C ILE A 43 -3.84 -5.20 -0.29
N PHE A 44 -4.11 -5.47 0.98
CA PHE A 44 -5.39 -5.99 1.44
C PHE A 44 -5.80 -5.37 2.77
N LYS A 45 -7.09 -5.45 3.07
CA LYS A 45 -7.69 -4.91 4.31
C LYS A 45 -8.02 -6.05 5.26
N SER A 46 -7.68 -5.87 6.54
CA SER A 46 -7.99 -6.81 7.62
C SER A 46 -8.19 -6.00 8.90
N GLU A 47 -9.22 -6.30 9.70
CA GLU A 47 -9.50 -5.56 10.95
C GLU A 47 -9.54 -4.02 10.77
N GLY A 48 -10.05 -3.54 9.64
CA GLY A 48 -10.12 -2.10 9.32
C GLY A 48 -8.77 -1.43 8.98
N LYS A 49 -7.67 -2.18 8.93
CA LYS A 49 -6.32 -1.70 8.59
C LYS A 49 -5.85 -2.26 7.25
N TYR A 50 -4.95 -1.54 6.59
CA TYR A 50 -4.34 -1.96 5.33
C TYR A 50 -2.98 -2.60 5.57
N PHE A 51 -2.73 -3.70 4.87
CA PHE A 51 -1.54 -4.52 4.97
C PHE A 51 -0.93 -4.74 3.60
N GLY A 52 0.40 -4.86 3.57
CA GLY A 52 1.15 -5.20 2.37
C GLY A 52 1.78 -6.58 2.51
N LYS A 53 1.73 -7.37 1.44
CA LYS A 53 2.50 -8.63 1.33
C LYS A 53 3.32 -8.61 0.05
N LEU A 54 4.62 -8.86 0.18
CA LEU A 54 5.51 -9.01 -0.96
C LEU A 54 5.22 -10.36 -1.64
N LEU A 55 4.86 -10.33 -2.93
CA LEU A 55 4.59 -11.52 -3.74
C LEU A 55 5.87 -11.99 -4.44
N TRP A 56 6.62 -11.04 -5.01
CA TRP A 56 7.82 -11.33 -5.80
C TRP A 56 8.76 -10.12 -5.85
N ALA A 57 10.05 -10.39 -6.03
CA ALA A 57 11.07 -9.38 -6.33
C ALA A 57 12.05 -9.93 -7.39
N SER A 58 12.58 -9.08 -8.26
CA SER A 58 13.55 -9.50 -9.30
C SER A 58 14.83 -10.11 -8.72
N ASN A 59 15.18 -9.74 -7.49
CA ASN A 59 16.33 -10.26 -6.76
C ASN A 59 15.91 -11.18 -5.59
N MET A 60 14.73 -11.82 -5.65
CA MET A 60 14.18 -12.59 -4.55
C MET A 60 15.02 -13.83 -4.20
N PHE A 61 15.71 -14.41 -5.18
CA PHE A 61 16.50 -15.62 -5.05
C PHE A 61 18.01 -15.35 -5.03
N GLU A 62 18.77 -16.32 -4.55
CA GLU A 62 20.22 -16.42 -4.74
C GLU A 62 20.56 -16.66 -6.21
N GLU A 63 21.86 -16.73 -6.53
CA GLU A 63 22.36 -16.92 -7.90
C GLU A 63 21.84 -18.21 -8.56
N ASP A 64 21.45 -19.20 -7.76
CA ASP A 64 20.85 -20.46 -8.21
C ASP A 64 19.41 -20.32 -8.75
N GLY A 65 18.77 -19.16 -8.56
CA GLY A 65 17.39 -18.89 -8.96
C GLY A 65 16.32 -19.68 -8.18
N LYS A 66 16.69 -20.44 -7.15
CA LYS A 66 15.81 -21.36 -6.40
C LYS A 66 15.76 -21.05 -4.92
N THR A 67 16.89 -20.71 -4.32
CA THR A 67 17.00 -20.46 -2.89
C THR A 67 16.55 -19.03 -2.59
N PRO A 68 15.47 -18.80 -1.81
CA PRO A 68 15.06 -17.45 -1.48
C PRO A 68 16.10 -16.78 -0.57
N LYS A 69 16.46 -15.53 -0.90
CA LYS A 69 17.30 -14.70 -0.04
C LYS A 69 16.64 -14.45 1.31
N ARG A 70 17.45 -14.46 2.36
CA ARG A 70 17.02 -14.17 3.74
C ARG A 70 16.73 -12.68 3.96
N ASP A 71 15.95 -12.36 4.98
CA ASP A 71 15.66 -10.98 5.40
C ASP A 71 16.82 -10.37 6.22
N PHE A 72 18.05 -10.53 5.76
CA PHE A 72 19.27 -10.21 6.52
C PHE A 72 19.40 -8.73 6.93
N LYS A 73 18.65 -7.83 6.29
CA LYS A 73 18.60 -6.40 6.63
C LYS A 73 17.53 -6.06 7.68
N ASN A 74 16.81 -7.05 8.22
CA ASN A 74 15.81 -6.77 9.24
C ASN A 74 16.47 -6.24 10.52
N PRO A 75 16.03 -5.10 11.07
CA PRO A 75 16.59 -4.58 12.32
C PRO A 75 16.36 -5.52 13.52
N ASN A 76 15.33 -6.38 13.46
CA ASN A 76 15.14 -7.44 14.45
C ASN A 76 15.93 -8.68 14.03
N ASN A 77 16.99 -9.00 14.79
CA ASN A 77 17.86 -10.15 14.56
C ASN A 77 17.11 -11.48 14.48
N MET A 78 16.02 -11.65 15.24
CA MET A 78 15.21 -12.87 15.21
C MET A 78 14.49 -13.08 13.86
N LEU A 79 14.30 -12.00 13.10
CA LEU A 79 13.62 -12.04 11.81
C LEU A 79 14.61 -12.13 10.64
N GLN A 80 15.91 -11.96 10.86
CA GLN A 80 16.90 -11.96 9.77
C GLN A 80 17.07 -13.32 9.08
N SER A 81 16.74 -14.42 9.78
CA SER A 81 16.86 -15.78 9.25
C SER A 81 15.70 -16.19 8.34
N ARG A 82 14.58 -15.45 8.33
CA ARG A 82 13.39 -15.80 7.55
C ARG A 82 13.60 -15.52 6.05
N SER A 83 12.86 -16.23 5.21
CA SER A 83 12.81 -15.95 3.77
C SER A 83 12.20 -14.58 3.48
N ARG A 84 12.72 -13.86 2.47
CA ARG A 84 12.09 -12.63 1.96
C ARG A 84 10.80 -12.88 1.18
N GLN A 85 10.60 -14.11 0.72
CA GLN A 85 9.40 -14.47 0.00
C GLN A 85 8.19 -14.49 0.95
N GLY A 86 7.12 -13.80 0.55
CA GLY A 86 5.86 -13.83 1.29
C GLY A 86 5.85 -13.04 2.60
N ILE A 87 6.86 -12.21 2.86
CA ILE A 87 6.86 -11.30 4.02
C ILE A 87 5.59 -10.44 4.00
N LYS A 88 4.84 -10.51 5.10
CA LYS A 88 3.69 -9.65 5.38
C LYS A 88 4.15 -8.53 6.32
N ASN A 89 4.07 -7.29 5.85
CA ASN A 89 4.31 -6.11 6.69
C ASN A 89 3.00 -5.68 7.35
N THR A 90 3.09 -5.41 8.65
CA THR A 90 1.94 -5.23 9.55
C THR A 90 1.25 -3.88 9.43
N ARG A 91 1.83 -2.92 8.69
CA ARG A 91 1.21 -1.61 8.47
C ARG A 91 1.77 -0.95 7.20
N LEU A 92 0.91 -0.59 6.26
CA LEU A 92 1.26 0.44 5.27
C LEU A 92 1.12 1.81 5.95
N PHE A 93 2.13 2.67 5.84
CA PHE A 93 1.97 4.09 6.12
C PHE A 93 1.29 4.70 4.89
N LEU A 94 -0.01 4.97 5.04
CA LEU A 94 -0.75 5.88 4.19
C LEU A 94 -1.11 7.09 5.04
#